data_AF-A0A816UUP4-F1
#
_entry.id   AF-A0A816UUP4-F1
#
_cell.length_a   1.000
_cell.length_b   1.000
_cell.length_c   1.000
_cell.angle_alpha   90.00
_cell.angle_beta   90.00
_cell.angle_gamma   90.00
#
_symmetry.space_group_name_H-M   'P 1'
#
loop_
_entity.id
_entity.type
_entity.pdbx_description
1 polymer ?
#
loop_
_entity_poly.entity_id
_entity_poly.type
_entity_poly.pdbx_seq_one_letter_code
_entity_poly.pdbx_strand_id
1 'polypeptide(L)'
;MPNNLIFFVPYHTGYAHVELIHSFASFADVHLFVYKWNPAQQIVRDYFSRSTNVKVHEFGIDTILAELAKQQQQQHRVVVLLTASMNYSLGQLQFRFFCTIQKNAPSIIDVYSTGHCMYGCQSCSHAHSHRLPITFTNYMRTKYLSSINSDRSADIIVCPSFSSEAAPYSLLSNKEIVEKIVAFTFPHAIKLHPLTFQNKNENNPMLSLSKLEQEHVDRFHTSKSILPNTQTNTLKLIEHARVLICDSDSSIPFEALYFNDHKHILVYELAEKHNVKDDRQKYFHVFHNVQQLTKLLERYFAGELECKTENSHQFFLEKYEEPDGKEIERLADVRQWMMNQLDLDQNFDAEKVKQGVKDQFQSSLTQMTLYALGEHTTAQIHILCYGDIDDVFHTLLENIAEL
;
A
#
# COMPACT_ATOMS: atom_id res chain seq x y z
N MET A 1 23.45 -5.63 11.62
CA MET A 1 22.15 -5.00 11.85
C MET A 1 22.24 -4.21 13.14
N PRO A 2 21.59 -3.04 13.26
CA PRO A 2 21.53 -2.34 14.53
C PRO A 2 20.73 -3.18 15.52
N ASN A 3 21.40 -3.74 16.53
CA ASN A 3 20.79 -4.69 17.46
C ASN A 3 19.67 -4.10 18.34
N ASN A 4 19.49 -2.78 18.33
CA ASN A 4 18.59 -2.08 19.26
C ASN A 4 17.42 -1.36 18.58
N LEU A 5 17.14 -1.60 17.29
CA LEU A 5 16.02 -0.97 16.58
C LEU A 5 15.01 -2.04 16.13
N ILE A 6 13.73 -1.76 16.31
CA ILE A 6 12.62 -2.61 15.83
C ILE A 6 11.56 -1.74 15.17
N PHE A 7 11.00 -2.24 14.08
CA PHE A 7 9.88 -1.60 13.40
C PHE A 7 8.55 -2.24 13.81
N PHE A 8 7.62 -1.42 14.27
CA PHE A 8 6.23 -1.83 14.51
C PHE A 8 5.39 -1.37 13.33
N VAL A 9 4.64 -2.28 12.70
CA VAL A 9 3.92 -1.96 11.46
C VAL A 9 2.45 -2.36 11.55
N PRO A 10 1.50 -1.40 11.65
CA PRO A 10 0.09 -1.67 11.40
C PRO A 10 -0.14 -2.15 9.96
N TYR A 11 -0.58 -3.40 9.80
CA TYR A 11 -0.76 -4.05 8.51
C TYR A 11 -2.24 -4.16 8.15
N HIS A 12 -2.71 -3.24 7.30
CA HIS A 12 -4.13 -3.00 7.03
C HIS A 12 -4.56 -3.33 5.58
N THR A 13 -3.64 -3.79 4.73
CA THR A 13 -3.89 -3.98 3.28
C THR A 13 -3.61 -5.42 2.86
N GLY A 14 -3.74 -5.70 1.56
CA GLY A 14 -3.33 -6.96 0.94
C GLY A 14 -1.82 -7.03 0.72
N TYR A 15 -1.39 -7.72 -0.34
CA TYR A 15 0.02 -8.03 -0.61
C TYR A 15 0.90 -6.80 -0.96
N ALA A 16 0.29 -5.68 -1.34
CA ALA A 16 1.00 -4.48 -1.81
C ALA A 16 2.04 -3.93 -0.80
N HIS A 17 1.87 -4.18 0.50
CA HIS A 17 2.80 -3.69 1.51
C HIS A 17 3.97 -4.64 1.78
N VAL A 18 3.93 -5.88 1.27
CA VAL A 18 4.99 -6.88 1.52
C VAL A 18 6.35 -6.40 1.01
N GLU A 19 6.42 -5.71 -0.14
CA GLU A 19 7.66 -5.14 -0.69
C GLU A 19 8.29 -4.09 0.23
N LEU A 20 7.44 -3.24 0.80
CA LEU A 20 7.86 -2.24 1.79
C LEU A 20 8.36 -2.92 3.07
N ILE A 21 7.64 -3.93 3.57
CA ILE A 21 8.06 -4.69 4.77
C ILE A 21 9.44 -5.31 4.57
N HIS A 22 9.70 -5.94 3.42
CA HIS A 22 11.00 -6.54 3.13
C HIS A 22 12.13 -5.51 3.10
N SER A 23 11.85 -4.30 2.60
CA SER A 23 12.82 -3.20 2.62
C SER A 23 13.27 -2.89 4.05
N PHE A 24 12.34 -2.77 5.00
CA PHE A 24 12.68 -2.52 6.41
C PHE A 24 13.24 -3.76 7.14
N ALA A 25 12.72 -4.96 6.86
CA ALA A 25 13.18 -6.23 7.46
C ALA A 25 14.62 -6.59 7.10
N SER A 26 15.14 -5.99 6.02
CA SER A 26 16.53 -6.12 5.63
C SER A 26 17.48 -5.23 6.46
N PHE A 27 16.95 -4.24 7.18
CA PHE A 27 17.71 -3.35 8.06
C PHE A 27 17.60 -3.75 9.53
N ALA A 28 16.39 -4.03 10.03
CA ALA A 28 16.13 -4.39 11.42
C ALA A 28 14.93 -5.35 11.58
N ASP A 29 14.70 -5.85 12.79
CA ASP A 29 13.54 -6.71 13.10
C ASP A 29 12.23 -5.94 12.87
N VAL A 30 11.22 -6.61 12.31
CA VAL A 30 9.89 -6.07 12.03
C VAL A 30 8.83 -6.87 12.78
N HIS A 31 8.00 -6.16 13.53
CA HIS A 31 6.81 -6.69 14.17
C HIS A 31 5.58 -6.18 13.41
N LEU A 32 4.95 -7.07 12.63
CA LEU A 32 3.73 -6.79 11.89
C LEU A 32 2.51 -7.02 12.77
N PHE A 33 1.64 -6.02 12.88
CA PHE A 33 0.38 -6.13 13.60
C PHE A 33 -0.76 -6.13 12.58
N VAL A 34 -1.33 -7.31 12.33
CA VAL A 34 -2.34 -7.50 11.27
C VAL A 34 -3.74 -7.37 11.85
N TYR A 35 -4.52 -6.44 11.29
CA TYR A 35 -5.89 -6.15 11.72
C TYR A 35 -6.81 -7.38 11.65
N LYS A 36 -7.69 -7.55 12.65
CA LYS A 36 -8.67 -8.65 12.68
C LYS A 36 -9.67 -8.61 11.52
N TRP A 37 -10.02 -7.41 11.09
CA TRP A 37 -10.91 -7.18 9.95
C TRP A 37 -10.20 -7.32 8.60
N ASN A 38 -8.87 -7.49 8.55
CA ASN A 38 -8.13 -7.62 7.30
C ASN A 38 -8.42 -8.99 6.64
N PRO A 39 -9.00 -9.03 5.43
CA PRO A 39 -9.35 -10.30 4.76
C PRO A 39 -8.13 -11.14 4.38
N ALA A 40 -6.94 -10.54 4.28
CA ALA A 40 -5.69 -11.23 3.97
C ALA A 40 -4.90 -11.70 5.21
N GLN A 41 -5.49 -11.64 6.41
CA GLN A 41 -4.77 -11.91 7.67
C GLN A 41 -4.02 -13.25 7.67
N GLN A 42 -4.69 -14.34 7.27
CA GLN A 42 -4.08 -15.67 7.24
C GLN A 42 -2.97 -15.76 6.18
N ILE A 43 -3.20 -15.22 4.99
CA ILE A 43 -2.22 -15.23 3.89
C ILE A 43 -0.95 -14.49 4.30
N VAL A 44 -1.09 -13.32 4.94
CA VAL A 44 0.06 -12.54 5.44
C VAL A 44 0.83 -13.31 6.51
N ARG A 45 0.12 -13.95 7.44
CA ARG A 45 0.73 -14.80 8.48
C ARG A 45 1.52 -15.96 7.87
N ASP A 46 0.91 -16.68 6.93
CA ASP A 46 1.55 -17.81 6.25
C ASP A 46 2.76 -17.37 5.44
N TYR A 47 2.66 -16.23 4.75
CA TYR A 47 3.73 -15.66 3.95
C TYR A 47 4.98 -15.35 4.79
N PHE A 48 4.81 -14.69 5.95
CA PHE A 48 5.93 -14.34 6.82
C PHE A 48 6.30 -15.42 7.84
N SER A 49 5.60 -16.55 7.88
CA SER A 49 5.84 -17.64 8.84
C SER A 49 7.27 -18.19 8.85
N ARG A 50 7.98 -18.07 7.72
CA ARG A 50 9.37 -18.53 7.55
C ARG A 50 10.41 -17.42 7.68
N SER A 51 9.98 -16.16 7.86
CA SER A 51 10.89 -15.04 8.01
C SER A 51 11.53 -15.06 9.40
N THR A 52 12.85 -14.91 9.46
CA THR A 52 13.56 -14.79 10.74
C THR A 52 13.46 -13.41 11.35
N ASN A 53 13.26 -12.38 10.50
CA ASN A 53 13.31 -10.97 10.89
C ASN A 53 11.92 -10.33 10.95
N VAL A 54 10.86 -11.10 10.67
CA VAL A 54 9.48 -10.61 10.67
C VAL A 54 8.65 -11.46 11.62
N LYS A 55 8.11 -10.84 12.66
CA LYS A 55 7.16 -11.45 13.60
C LYS A 55 5.76 -10.94 13.30
N VAL A 56 4.79 -11.85 13.17
CA VAL A 56 3.40 -11.51 12.86
C VAL A 56 2.55 -11.65 14.11
N HIS A 57 1.85 -10.58 14.46
CA HIS A 57 0.96 -10.47 15.60
C HIS A 57 -0.44 -10.09 15.12
N GLU A 58 -1.44 -10.45 15.91
CA GLU A 58 -2.76 -9.87 15.75
C GLU A 58 -2.74 -8.41 16.23
N PHE A 59 -3.35 -7.51 15.46
CA PHE A 59 -3.49 -6.12 15.88
C PHE A 59 -4.47 -6.02 17.04
N GLY A 60 -4.05 -5.34 18.10
CA GLY A 60 -4.87 -5.02 19.25
C GLY A 60 -4.03 -4.25 20.26
N ILE A 61 -4.66 -3.36 21.02
CA ILE A 61 -3.94 -2.51 21.98
C ILE A 61 -3.18 -3.36 23.00
N ASP A 62 -3.79 -4.42 23.54
CA ASP A 62 -3.14 -5.30 24.50
C ASP A 62 -1.89 -5.98 23.91
N THR A 63 -1.98 -6.49 22.68
CA THR A 63 -0.85 -7.12 21.98
C THR A 63 0.27 -6.13 21.71
N ILE A 64 -0.07 -4.91 21.28
CA ILE A 64 0.90 -3.84 21.01
C ILE A 64 1.62 -3.45 22.31
N LEU A 65 0.89 -3.24 23.41
CA LEU A 65 1.49 -2.86 24.68
C LEU A 65 2.32 -3.97 25.30
N ALA A 66 1.90 -5.23 25.17
CA ALA A 66 2.68 -6.38 25.61
C ALA A 66 4.03 -6.49 24.86
N GLU A 67 4.01 -6.31 23.53
CA GLU A 67 5.24 -6.31 22.75
C GLU A 67 6.12 -5.09 23.01
N LEU A 68 5.55 -3.90 23.22
CA LEU A 68 6.29 -2.71 23.65
C LEU A 68 7.00 -2.93 24.99
N ALA A 69 6.30 -3.50 25.98
CA ALA A 69 6.89 -3.82 27.28
C ALA A 69 8.08 -4.76 27.14
N LYS A 70 7.95 -5.81 26.30
CA LYS A 70 9.04 -6.74 26.01
C LYS A 70 10.22 -6.06 25.32
N GLN A 71 9.96 -5.22 24.31
CA GLN A 71 11.02 -4.49 23.61
C GLN A 71 11.74 -3.51 24.54
N GLN A 72 11.02 -2.85 25.44
CA GLN A 72 11.61 -1.96 26.42
C GLN A 72 12.49 -2.69 27.43
N GLN A 73 12.07 -3.87 27.93
CA GLN A 73 12.90 -4.71 28.79
C GLN A 73 14.21 -5.14 28.11
N GLN A 74 14.17 -5.31 26.79
CA GLN A 74 15.33 -5.64 25.95
C GLN A 74 16.12 -4.40 25.53
N GLN A 75 15.76 -3.20 26.02
CA GLN A 75 16.35 -1.91 25.64
C GLN A 75 16.31 -1.64 24.12
N HIS A 76 15.33 -2.22 23.44
CA HIS A 76 15.07 -1.94 22.04
C HIS A 76 14.30 -0.62 21.89
N ARG A 77 14.63 0.10 20.82
CA ARG A 77 13.95 1.30 20.34
C ARG A 77 12.96 0.91 19.27
N VAL A 78 11.78 1.50 19.31
CA VAL A 78 10.68 1.17 18.41
C VAL A 78 10.39 2.34 17.49
N VAL A 79 10.34 2.07 16.20
CA VAL A 79 9.79 2.99 15.20
C VAL A 79 8.50 2.41 14.70
N VAL A 80 7.40 3.16 14.83
CA VAL A 80 6.13 2.75 14.24
C VAL A 80 6.09 3.21 12.79
N LEU A 81 6.03 2.27 11.84
CA LEU A 81 5.92 2.55 10.41
C LEU A 81 4.46 2.51 9.98
N LEU A 82 3.87 3.67 9.73
CA LEU A 82 2.51 3.77 9.23
C LEU A 82 2.50 3.58 7.71
N THR A 83 1.88 2.49 7.28
CA THR A 83 1.74 2.16 5.87
C THR A 83 0.49 2.80 5.24
N ALA A 84 -0.47 3.24 6.06
CA ALA A 84 -1.67 3.92 5.56
C ALA A 84 -1.32 5.35 5.19
N SER A 85 -1.91 5.86 4.10
CA SER A 85 -1.74 7.25 3.75
C SER A 85 -2.46 8.17 4.74
N MET A 86 -1.77 9.22 5.16
CA MET A 86 -2.30 10.34 5.93
C MET A 86 -3.34 11.18 5.17
N ASN A 87 -3.50 10.96 3.86
CA ASN A 87 -4.53 11.62 3.04
C ASN A 87 -5.92 11.01 3.25
N TYR A 88 -6.05 9.86 3.93
CA TYR A 88 -7.34 9.22 4.23
C TYR A 88 -7.56 9.06 5.74
N SER A 89 -8.83 8.99 6.15
CA SER A 89 -9.24 8.96 7.57
C SER A 89 -8.57 7.84 8.37
N LEU A 90 -8.39 6.65 7.79
CA LEU A 90 -7.72 5.54 8.48
C LEU A 90 -6.28 5.90 8.87
N GLY A 91 -5.49 6.46 7.94
CA GLY A 91 -4.10 6.81 8.23
C GLY A 91 -3.98 7.92 9.27
N GLN A 92 -4.87 8.91 9.22
CA GLN A 92 -4.93 9.98 10.23
C GLN A 92 -5.26 9.43 11.63
N LEU A 93 -6.21 8.48 11.72
CA LEU A 93 -6.58 7.86 12.98
C LEU A 93 -5.48 6.92 13.50
N GLN A 94 -4.83 6.14 12.62
CA GLN A 94 -3.66 5.33 12.98
C GLN A 94 -2.52 6.19 13.54
N PHE A 95 -2.20 7.31 12.88
CA PHE A 95 -1.19 8.24 13.36
C PHE A 95 -1.53 8.82 14.74
N ARG A 96 -2.78 9.26 14.93
CA ARG A 96 -3.25 9.73 16.23
C ARG A 96 -3.15 8.65 17.31
N PHE A 97 -3.51 7.41 16.98
CA PHE A 97 -3.46 6.27 17.89
C PHE A 97 -2.04 6.00 18.37
N PHE A 98 -1.08 5.86 17.45
CA PHE A 98 0.31 5.58 17.82
C PHE A 98 1.02 6.78 18.45
N CYS A 99 0.68 8.03 18.09
CA CYS A 99 1.16 9.21 18.80
C CYS A 99 0.73 9.22 20.27
N THR A 100 -0.48 8.73 20.58
CA THR A 100 -0.98 8.66 21.96
C THR A 100 -0.28 7.57 22.77
N ILE A 101 0.04 6.45 22.14
CA ILE A 101 0.90 5.42 22.74
C ILE A 101 2.29 6.01 23.01
N GLN A 102 2.90 6.66 22.01
CA GLN A 102 4.25 7.23 22.10
C GLN A 102 4.40 8.21 23.28
N LYS A 103 3.40 9.05 23.56
CA LYS A 103 3.42 9.98 24.71
C LYS A 103 3.66 9.30 26.06
N ASN A 104 3.29 8.02 26.18
CA ASN A 104 3.40 7.25 27.42
C ASN A 104 4.35 6.04 27.29
N ALA A 105 4.96 5.86 26.11
CA ALA A 105 5.90 4.78 25.79
C ALA A 105 7.15 5.38 25.11
N PRO A 106 8.11 5.92 25.89
CA PRO A 106 9.29 6.59 25.34
C PRO A 106 10.18 5.69 24.47
N SER A 107 10.05 4.37 24.60
CA SER A 107 10.69 3.40 23.70
C SER A 107 10.27 3.57 22.24
N ILE A 108 9.08 4.13 21.98
CA ILE A 108 8.68 4.57 20.64
C ILE A 108 9.38 5.89 20.33
N ILE A 109 10.41 5.83 19.49
CA ILE A 109 11.23 7.00 19.15
C ILE A 109 10.67 7.79 17.98
N ASP A 110 9.84 7.17 17.14
CA ASP A 110 9.25 7.81 15.97
C ASP A 110 7.94 7.10 15.56
N VAL A 111 6.99 7.88 15.06
CA VAL A 111 5.78 7.41 14.39
C VAL A 111 5.85 7.95 12.97
N TYR A 112 6.41 7.15 12.08
CA TYR A 112 6.81 7.56 10.74
C TYR A 112 5.83 7.03 9.69
N SER A 113 5.21 7.93 8.93
CA SER A 113 4.45 7.54 7.74
C SER A 113 5.41 7.37 6.58
N THR A 114 5.62 6.14 6.15
CA THR A 114 6.56 5.81 5.08
C THR A 114 6.09 6.29 3.71
N GLY A 115 4.80 6.59 3.57
CA GLY A 115 4.13 6.55 2.29
C GLY A 115 4.15 5.13 1.70
N HIS A 116 3.29 4.88 0.71
CA HIS A 116 3.30 3.61 -0.04
C HIS A 116 3.52 3.84 -1.55
N CYS A 117 3.47 5.10 -2.00
CA CYS A 117 3.66 5.48 -3.41
C CYS A 117 4.75 6.55 -3.57
N MET A 118 5.27 6.62 -4.80
CA MET A 118 6.30 7.57 -5.23
C MET A 118 5.69 8.82 -5.90
N TYR A 119 6.57 9.68 -6.42
CA TYR A 119 6.22 10.96 -7.03
C TYR A 119 5.07 10.92 -8.05
N GLY A 120 4.21 11.93 -7.92
CA GLY A 120 3.01 12.10 -8.74
C GLY A 120 1.83 11.22 -8.32
N CYS A 121 1.96 10.40 -7.26
CA CYS A 121 0.83 9.69 -6.71
C CYS A 121 -0.02 10.60 -5.80
N GLN A 122 -1.31 10.73 -6.12
CA GLN A 122 -2.27 11.56 -5.37
C GLN A 122 -2.47 11.06 -3.93
N SER A 123 -2.19 9.78 -3.66
CA SER A 123 -2.36 9.19 -2.33
C SER A 123 -1.26 9.60 -1.35
N CYS A 124 -0.14 10.22 -1.77
CA CYS A 124 1.02 10.43 -0.89
C CYS A 124 1.52 11.87 -0.90
N SER A 125 1.07 12.69 0.06
CA SER A 125 1.64 14.03 0.31
C SER A 125 3.00 13.99 1.03
N HIS A 126 3.31 12.89 1.72
CA HIS A 126 4.48 12.77 2.62
C HIS A 126 5.71 12.08 2.00
N ALA A 127 5.58 11.43 0.84
CA ALA A 127 6.66 10.66 0.19
C ALA A 127 7.83 11.51 -0.36
N HIS A 128 7.80 12.83 -0.14
CA HIS A 128 8.78 13.78 -0.65
C HIS A 128 9.73 14.33 0.41
N SER A 129 9.56 13.99 1.69
CA SER A 129 10.31 14.65 2.77
C SER A 129 11.82 14.44 2.71
N HIS A 130 12.28 13.32 2.14
CA HIS A 130 13.72 12.97 2.13
C HIS A 130 14.28 12.58 0.76
N ARG A 131 13.48 12.59 -0.32
CA ARG A 131 13.91 12.17 -1.67
C ARG A 131 14.56 10.77 -1.71
N LEU A 132 14.18 9.89 -0.79
CA LEU A 132 14.65 8.51 -0.71
C LEU A 132 13.61 7.56 -1.34
N PRO A 133 13.96 6.79 -2.39
CA PRO A 133 13.06 5.86 -3.02
C PRO A 133 13.01 4.54 -2.22
N ILE A 134 12.37 4.55 -1.05
CA ILE A 134 12.40 3.44 -0.08
C ILE A 134 11.99 2.08 -0.70
N THR A 135 11.03 2.08 -1.62
CA THR A 135 10.59 0.88 -2.35
C THR A 135 11.71 0.22 -3.16
N PHE A 136 12.73 0.98 -3.58
CA PHE A 136 13.89 0.47 -4.32
C PHE A 136 14.92 -0.24 -3.43
N THR A 137 14.83 -0.11 -2.10
CA THR A 137 15.79 -0.75 -1.17
C THR A 137 15.86 -2.26 -1.41
N ASN A 138 14.70 -2.93 -1.34
CA ASN A 138 14.62 -4.36 -1.53
C ASN A 138 15.00 -4.77 -2.95
N TYR A 139 14.64 -3.95 -3.95
CA TYR A 139 15.06 -4.17 -5.33
C TYR A 139 16.58 -4.18 -5.47
N MET A 140 17.27 -3.15 -5.01
CA MET A 140 18.73 -3.06 -5.13
C MET A 140 19.46 -4.18 -4.41
N ARG A 141 18.96 -4.59 -3.23
CA ARG A 141 19.54 -5.70 -2.45
C ARG A 141 19.32 -7.07 -3.10
N THR A 142 18.24 -7.24 -3.85
CA THR A 142 17.84 -8.54 -4.40
C THR A 142 18.00 -8.63 -5.91
N LYS A 143 18.38 -7.56 -6.63
CA LYS A 143 18.39 -7.52 -8.10
C LYS A 143 19.17 -8.65 -8.76
N TYR A 144 20.30 -9.03 -8.17
CA TYR A 144 21.16 -10.11 -8.66
C TYR A 144 20.67 -11.52 -8.31
N LEU A 145 19.71 -11.66 -7.39
CA LEU A 145 19.13 -12.95 -7.05
C LEU A 145 18.23 -13.42 -8.19
N SER A 146 18.42 -14.65 -8.64
CA SER A 146 17.58 -15.32 -9.64
C SER A 146 16.19 -15.58 -9.05
N SER A 147 15.33 -14.57 -9.07
CA SER A 147 13.97 -14.69 -8.53
C SER A 147 12.93 -14.90 -9.62
N ILE A 148 13.15 -14.39 -10.83
CA ILE A 148 12.25 -14.60 -11.95
C ILE A 148 12.84 -15.72 -12.79
N ASN A 149 12.13 -16.85 -12.91
CA ASN A 149 12.39 -17.78 -14.00
C ASN A 149 12.20 -17.00 -15.30
N SER A 150 13.30 -16.55 -15.89
CA SER A 150 13.38 -15.71 -17.09
C SER A 150 12.66 -16.30 -18.31
N ASP A 151 12.26 -17.57 -18.22
CA ASP A 151 11.61 -18.31 -19.30
C ASP A 151 10.10 -18.05 -19.43
N ARG A 152 9.50 -17.25 -18.54
CA ARG A 152 8.11 -16.81 -18.70
C ARG A 152 8.02 -15.30 -18.60
N SER A 153 7.69 -14.66 -19.72
CA SER A 153 7.07 -13.35 -19.72
C SER A 153 5.94 -13.33 -18.71
N ALA A 154 6.11 -12.58 -17.63
CA ALA A 154 5.07 -12.43 -16.63
C ALA A 154 3.99 -11.52 -17.22
N ASP A 155 2.95 -12.14 -17.76
CA ASP A 155 1.76 -11.44 -18.21
C ASP A 155 0.93 -11.11 -16.97
N ILE A 156 1.01 -9.84 -16.54
CA ILE A 156 0.15 -9.15 -15.56
C ILE A 156 0.52 -9.31 -14.07
N ILE A 157 0.68 -8.17 -13.37
CA ILE A 157 0.88 -8.08 -11.91
C ILE A 157 -0.14 -7.12 -11.29
N VAL A 158 -1.20 -7.68 -10.72
CA VAL A 158 -2.19 -6.87 -9.98
C VAL A 158 -1.61 -6.48 -8.62
N CYS A 159 -1.11 -5.25 -8.47
CA CYS A 159 -0.83 -4.67 -7.15
C CYS A 159 -1.96 -3.71 -6.77
N PRO A 160 -2.89 -4.12 -5.90
CA PRO A 160 -3.97 -3.24 -5.48
C PRO A 160 -3.40 -2.07 -4.67
N SER A 161 -3.45 -0.87 -5.24
CA SER A 161 -3.24 0.40 -4.53
C SER A 161 -4.48 1.28 -4.66
N PHE A 162 -4.65 2.15 -3.67
CA PHE A 162 -5.90 2.87 -3.40
C PHE A 162 -6.09 4.05 -4.34
N SER A 163 -7.28 4.15 -4.94
CA SER A 163 -7.77 5.42 -5.48
C SER A 163 -8.55 6.19 -4.41
N SER A 164 -8.52 7.52 -4.47
CA SER A 164 -9.28 8.37 -3.54
C SER A 164 -10.78 8.33 -3.86
N GLU A 165 -11.62 8.75 -2.90
CA GLU A 165 -13.06 8.98 -3.12
C GLU A 165 -13.34 9.95 -4.29
N ALA A 166 -12.39 10.84 -4.59
CA ALA A 166 -12.46 11.76 -5.72
C ALA A 166 -12.06 11.12 -7.07
N ALA A 167 -11.57 9.87 -7.07
CA ALA A 167 -11.03 9.14 -8.23
C ALA A 167 -11.65 7.73 -8.40
N PRO A 168 -12.97 7.59 -8.58
CA PRO A 168 -13.63 6.28 -8.60
C PRO A 168 -13.56 5.58 -9.97
N TYR A 169 -12.48 5.73 -10.75
CA TYR A 169 -12.39 5.11 -12.08
C TYR A 169 -11.01 4.54 -12.39
N SER A 170 -10.93 3.20 -12.42
CA SER A 170 -9.77 2.40 -12.77
C SER A 170 -9.92 1.88 -14.20
N LEU A 171 -8.84 1.49 -14.85
CA LEU A 171 -8.91 0.71 -16.09
C LEU A 171 -9.67 -0.60 -15.87
N LEU A 172 -9.66 -1.15 -14.64
CA LEU A 172 -10.47 -2.30 -14.25
C LEU A 172 -11.97 -2.05 -14.32
N SER A 173 -12.43 -0.80 -14.36
CA SER A 173 -13.85 -0.49 -14.54
C SER A 173 -14.27 -0.52 -16.00
N ASN A 174 -13.33 -0.65 -16.95
CA ASN A 174 -13.62 -0.63 -18.39
C ASN A 174 -13.49 -2.02 -19.01
N LYS A 175 -14.65 -2.65 -19.26
CA LYS A 175 -14.74 -4.00 -19.84
C LYS A 175 -14.03 -4.15 -21.18
N GLU A 176 -14.15 -3.19 -22.09
CA GLU A 176 -13.55 -3.27 -23.42
C GLU A 176 -12.02 -3.24 -23.35
N ILE A 177 -11.46 -2.40 -22.47
CA ILE A 177 -10.01 -2.34 -22.21
C ILE A 177 -9.53 -3.66 -21.63
N VAL A 178 -10.22 -4.19 -20.61
CA VAL A 178 -9.88 -5.48 -19.98
C VAL A 178 -9.91 -6.61 -21.01
N GLU A 179 -10.94 -6.70 -21.85
CA GLU A 179 -11.06 -7.72 -22.90
C GLU A 179 -9.93 -7.61 -23.93
N LYS A 180 -9.56 -6.38 -24.30
CA LYS A 180 -8.43 -6.15 -25.20
C LYS A 180 -7.11 -6.63 -24.59
N ILE A 181 -6.87 -6.33 -23.31
CA ILE A 181 -5.66 -6.77 -22.59
C ILE A 181 -5.59 -8.29 -22.46
N VAL A 182 -6.71 -8.92 -22.08
CA VAL A 182 -6.82 -10.38 -21.98
C VAL A 182 -6.45 -11.05 -23.31
N ALA A 183 -6.75 -10.42 -24.45
CA ALA A 183 -6.41 -10.93 -25.77
C ALA A 183 -4.92 -10.78 -26.18
N PHE A 184 -4.08 -10.07 -25.43
CA PHE A 184 -2.66 -9.91 -25.78
C PHE A 184 -1.89 -11.23 -25.72
N THR A 185 -1.05 -11.46 -26.73
CA THR A 185 -0.20 -12.67 -26.85
C THR A 185 1.29 -12.37 -26.68
N PHE A 186 1.64 -11.13 -26.33
CA PHE A 186 3.01 -10.67 -26.17
C PHE A 186 3.33 -10.36 -24.70
N PRO A 187 4.60 -10.40 -24.28
CA PRO A 187 5.03 -10.04 -22.94
C PRO A 187 4.67 -8.62 -22.56
N HIS A 188 3.93 -8.43 -21.47
CA HIS A 188 3.58 -7.09 -20.96
C HIS A 188 3.37 -7.13 -19.44
N ALA A 189 3.80 -6.07 -18.75
CA ALA A 189 3.46 -5.90 -17.34
C ALA A 189 2.33 -4.88 -17.19
N ILE A 190 1.48 -5.15 -16.22
CA ILE A 190 0.33 -4.33 -15.88
C ILE A 190 0.31 -4.19 -14.38
N LYS A 191 0.06 -2.99 -13.86
CA LYS A 191 -0.34 -2.78 -12.46
C LYS A 191 -1.64 -2.03 -12.43
N LEU A 192 -2.62 -2.66 -11.80
CA LEU A 192 -3.99 -2.21 -11.73
C LEU A 192 -4.26 -1.62 -10.36
N HIS A 193 -4.88 -0.45 -10.32
CA HIS A 193 -5.42 0.17 -9.11
C HIS A 193 -6.89 -0.16 -9.04
N PRO A 194 -7.30 -1.20 -8.31
CA PRO A 194 -8.72 -1.43 -8.13
C PRO A 194 -9.31 -0.28 -7.33
N LEU A 195 -10.48 0.16 -7.76
CA LEU A 195 -11.22 1.15 -7.02
C LEU A 195 -11.68 0.58 -5.70
N THR A 196 -11.57 1.40 -4.69
CA THR A 196 -12.23 1.18 -3.42
C THR A 196 -13.39 2.14 -3.38
N PHE A 197 -14.57 1.66 -3.78
CA PHE A 197 -15.80 2.40 -3.49
C PHE A 197 -15.98 2.38 -1.97
N GLN A 198 -16.07 3.56 -1.34
CA GLN A 198 -16.97 3.69 -0.20
C GLN A 198 -18.38 3.55 -0.77
N ASN A 199 -18.87 2.33 -0.86
CA ASN A 199 -20.28 2.14 -1.12
C ASN A 199 -20.99 2.59 0.17
N LYS A 200 -21.74 3.69 0.12
CA LYS A 200 -22.51 4.20 1.26
C LYS A 200 -23.51 3.17 1.82
N ASN A 201 -23.74 2.08 1.09
CA ASN A 201 -24.73 1.05 1.36
C ASN A 201 -24.15 -0.38 1.48
N GLU A 202 -22.83 -0.59 1.45
CA GLU A 202 -22.25 -1.93 1.68
C GLU A 202 -21.31 -1.96 2.89
N ASN A 203 -21.36 -3.11 3.58
CA ASN A 203 -20.95 -3.39 4.95
C ASN A 203 -19.43 -3.30 5.24
N ASN A 204 -18.65 -2.53 4.47
CA ASN A 204 -17.21 -2.40 4.69
C ASN A 204 -16.65 -1.08 4.13
N PRO A 205 -16.23 -0.11 4.97
CA PRO A 205 -15.52 1.10 4.59
C PRO A 205 -14.07 0.87 4.17
N MET A 206 -13.56 -0.36 4.28
CA MET A 206 -12.20 -0.69 3.87
C MET A 206 -12.20 -1.89 2.92
N LEU A 207 -11.84 -1.60 1.66
CA LEU A 207 -11.31 -2.55 0.68
C LEU A 207 -12.28 -3.65 0.18
N SER A 208 -13.11 -3.32 -0.81
CA SER A 208 -13.51 -4.31 -1.81
C SER A 208 -13.47 -3.71 -3.21
N LEU A 209 -12.99 -4.50 -4.17
CA LEU A 209 -13.25 -4.30 -5.59
C LEU A 209 -14.75 -4.11 -5.79
N SER A 210 -15.18 -3.23 -6.70
CA SER A 210 -16.55 -3.31 -7.19
C SER A 210 -16.78 -4.70 -7.81
N LYS A 211 -18.03 -5.16 -7.84
CA LYS A 211 -18.36 -6.47 -8.44
C LYS A 211 -17.79 -6.62 -9.86
N LEU A 212 -17.88 -5.56 -10.67
CA LEU A 212 -17.33 -5.53 -12.02
C LEU A 212 -15.80 -5.68 -12.04
N GLU A 213 -15.09 -4.97 -11.17
CA GLU A 213 -13.64 -5.07 -11.12
C GLU A 213 -13.18 -6.42 -10.57
N GLN A 214 -13.92 -7.00 -9.61
CA GLN A 214 -13.68 -8.36 -9.14
C GLN A 214 -13.80 -9.36 -10.29
N GLU A 215 -14.88 -9.27 -11.09
CA GLU A 215 -15.06 -10.09 -12.29
C GLU A 215 -13.90 -9.93 -13.29
N HIS A 216 -13.37 -8.71 -13.44
CA HIS A 216 -12.23 -8.44 -14.32
C HIS A 216 -10.90 -8.95 -13.76
N VAL A 217 -10.66 -8.85 -12.45
CA VAL A 217 -9.50 -9.45 -11.78
C VAL A 217 -9.54 -10.97 -11.94
N ASP A 218 -10.69 -11.60 -11.72
CA ASP A 218 -10.88 -13.05 -11.89
C ASP A 218 -10.65 -13.47 -13.35
N ARG A 219 -11.06 -12.64 -14.31
CA ARG A 219 -10.77 -12.84 -15.75
C ARG A 219 -9.27 -12.80 -16.05
N PHE A 220 -8.50 -11.89 -15.44
CA PHE A 220 -7.04 -11.90 -15.59
C PHE A 220 -6.42 -13.16 -14.99
N HIS A 221 -6.86 -13.58 -13.80
CA HIS A 221 -6.39 -14.80 -13.14
C HIS A 221 -6.61 -16.07 -13.98
N THR A 222 -7.72 -16.14 -14.71
CA THR A 222 -8.05 -17.30 -15.55
C THR A 222 -7.37 -17.27 -16.91
N SER A 223 -7.02 -16.09 -17.43
CA SER A 223 -6.59 -15.94 -18.82
C SER A 223 -5.08 -15.72 -19.00
N LYS A 224 -4.35 -15.40 -17.93
CA LYS A 224 -2.93 -15.03 -18.00
C LYS A 224 -2.07 -15.78 -16.98
N SER A 225 -0.78 -15.86 -17.24
CA SER A 225 0.19 -16.38 -16.29
C SER A 225 0.51 -15.32 -15.23
N ILE A 226 -0.32 -15.26 -14.19
CA ILE A 226 -0.09 -14.35 -13.06
C ILE A 226 1.10 -14.83 -12.25
N LEU A 227 1.91 -13.88 -11.79
CA LEU A 227 3.02 -14.20 -10.91
C LEU A 227 2.52 -14.83 -9.62
N PRO A 228 3.23 -15.83 -9.09
CA PRO A 228 2.93 -16.37 -7.77
C PRO A 228 2.97 -15.25 -6.73
N ASN A 229 2.08 -15.30 -5.74
CA ASN A 229 2.10 -14.45 -4.53
C ASN A 229 3.35 -14.65 -3.66
N THR A 230 4.40 -15.29 -4.17
CA THR A 230 5.74 -15.34 -3.56
C THR A 230 6.71 -14.35 -4.22
N GLN A 231 6.40 -13.84 -5.41
CA GLN A 231 7.18 -12.82 -6.12
C GLN A 231 6.67 -11.43 -5.72
N THR A 232 7.39 -10.78 -4.80
CA THR A 232 7.01 -9.48 -4.22
C THR A 232 7.66 -8.27 -4.88
N ASN A 233 8.69 -8.48 -5.70
CA ASN A 233 9.52 -7.40 -6.18
C ASN A 233 8.95 -6.87 -7.50
N THR A 234 8.08 -5.87 -7.40
CA THR A 234 7.41 -5.23 -8.54
C THR A 234 8.44 -4.61 -9.49
N LEU A 235 9.53 -4.05 -8.94
CA LEU A 235 10.56 -3.36 -9.70
C LEU A 235 11.33 -4.26 -10.66
N LYS A 236 11.61 -5.53 -10.29
CA LYS A 236 12.21 -6.49 -11.24
C LYS A 236 11.33 -6.74 -12.45
N LEU A 237 10.02 -6.68 -12.27
CA LEU A 237 9.07 -6.98 -13.33
C LEU A 237 8.91 -5.79 -14.27
N ILE A 238 8.91 -4.59 -13.68
CA ILE A 238 9.03 -3.34 -14.43
C ILE A 238 10.32 -3.35 -15.24
N GLU A 239 11.46 -3.70 -14.64
CA GLU A 239 12.77 -3.81 -15.31
C GLU A 239 12.71 -4.73 -16.55
N HIS A 240 12.06 -5.88 -16.47
CA HIS A 240 11.99 -6.82 -17.61
C HIS A 240 10.92 -6.49 -18.65
N ALA A 241 9.92 -5.67 -18.33
CA ALA A 241 8.83 -5.36 -19.24
C ALA A 241 9.23 -4.27 -20.27
N ARG A 242 8.88 -4.52 -21.54
CA ARG A 242 9.01 -3.51 -22.62
C ARG A 242 7.77 -2.64 -22.77
N VAL A 243 6.59 -3.21 -22.52
CA VAL A 243 5.31 -2.50 -22.52
C VAL A 243 4.70 -2.56 -21.13
N LEU A 244 4.36 -1.39 -20.59
CA LEU A 244 3.73 -1.21 -19.30
C LEU A 244 2.34 -0.60 -19.50
N ILE A 245 1.30 -1.19 -18.90
CA ILE A 245 -0.07 -0.67 -18.95
C ILE A 245 -0.56 -0.44 -17.51
N CYS A 246 -0.99 0.78 -17.18
CA CYS A 246 -1.36 1.11 -15.81
C CYS A 246 -2.28 2.32 -15.73
N ASP A 247 -2.89 2.53 -14.56
CA ASP A 247 -3.63 3.76 -14.24
C ASP A 247 -2.68 4.94 -14.00
N SER A 248 -3.13 6.17 -14.24
CA SER A 248 -2.33 7.39 -14.02
C SER A 248 -2.01 7.70 -12.57
N ASP A 249 -2.87 7.29 -11.65
CA ASP A 249 -2.68 7.42 -10.21
C ASP A 249 -1.68 6.39 -9.64
N SER A 250 -1.12 5.55 -10.53
CA SER A 250 -0.07 4.59 -10.21
C SER A 250 1.28 5.20 -9.91
N SER A 251 2.01 4.51 -9.04
CA SER A 251 3.44 4.71 -8.88
C SER A 251 4.25 4.17 -10.06
N ILE A 252 3.71 3.21 -10.84
CA ILE A 252 4.45 2.59 -11.97
C ILE A 252 4.94 3.57 -13.02
N PRO A 253 4.10 4.51 -13.52
CA PRO A 253 4.56 5.49 -14.50
C PRO A 253 5.81 6.22 -14.04
N PHE A 254 6.00 6.39 -12.72
CA PHE A 254 7.18 7.01 -12.14
C PHE A 254 8.30 6.00 -11.82
N GLU A 255 7.99 4.85 -11.20
CA GLU A 255 8.95 3.77 -10.92
C GLU A 255 9.67 3.28 -12.19
N ALA A 256 8.93 3.20 -13.30
CA ALA A 256 9.46 2.81 -14.60
C ALA A 256 10.49 3.78 -15.16
N LEU A 257 10.45 5.06 -14.76
CA LEU A 257 11.39 6.08 -15.24
C LEU A 257 12.82 5.84 -14.75
N TYR A 258 12.99 5.07 -13.68
CA TYR A 258 14.31 4.65 -13.19
C TYR A 258 15.07 3.80 -14.22
N PHE A 259 14.36 2.96 -14.97
CA PHE A 259 14.97 2.00 -15.88
C PHE A 259 15.22 2.64 -17.26
N ASN A 260 16.48 2.70 -17.68
CA ASN A 260 16.92 3.36 -18.91
C ASN A 260 16.87 2.45 -20.15
N ASP A 261 15.86 1.60 -20.27
CA ASP A 261 15.84 0.49 -21.23
C ASP A 261 14.68 0.55 -22.24
N HIS A 262 14.36 1.75 -22.72
CA HIS A 262 13.39 1.98 -23.80
C HIS A 262 12.01 1.35 -23.53
N LYS A 263 11.40 1.68 -22.39
CA LYS A 263 10.06 1.22 -22.02
C LYS A 263 8.96 2.04 -22.68
N HIS A 264 7.92 1.36 -23.18
CA HIS A 264 6.68 1.98 -23.62
C HIS A 264 5.64 1.93 -22.51
N ILE A 265 5.41 3.08 -21.87
CA ILE A 265 4.44 3.23 -20.79
C ILE A 265 3.13 3.73 -21.37
N LEU A 266 2.07 2.94 -21.25
CA LEU A 266 0.71 3.26 -21.67
C LEU A 266 -0.13 3.51 -20.40
N VAL A 267 -0.64 4.72 -20.26
CA VAL A 267 -1.32 5.18 -19.04
C VAL A 267 -2.81 5.40 -19.34
N TYR A 268 -3.67 4.73 -18.59
CA TYR A 268 -5.10 4.98 -18.60
C TYR A 268 -5.41 6.21 -17.77
N GLU A 269 -6.07 7.18 -18.39
CA GLU A 269 -6.63 8.35 -17.73
C GLU A 269 -8.10 8.49 -18.13
N LEU A 270 -8.93 9.00 -17.22
CA LEU A 270 -10.22 9.55 -17.65
C LEU A 270 -10.02 10.91 -18.33
N ALA A 271 -10.74 11.12 -19.42
CA ALA A 271 -10.72 12.40 -20.14
C ALA A 271 -11.03 13.61 -19.23
N GLU A 272 -11.94 13.43 -18.26
CA GLU A 272 -12.36 14.48 -17.32
C GLU A 272 -11.33 14.78 -16.22
N LYS A 273 -10.35 13.89 -16.02
CA LYS A 273 -9.32 14.01 -14.96
C LYS A 273 -7.93 14.21 -15.52
N HIS A 274 -7.84 14.52 -16.81
CA HIS A 274 -6.58 14.75 -17.47
C HIS A 274 -5.82 15.89 -16.77
N ASN A 275 -4.69 15.55 -16.16
CA ASN A 275 -3.89 16.51 -15.41
C ASN A 275 -2.81 17.13 -16.32
N VAL A 276 -3.15 18.26 -16.95
CA VAL A 276 -2.23 19.00 -17.84
C VAL A 276 -0.94 19.45 -17.13
N LYS A 277 -0.93 19.49 -15.78
CA LYS A 277 0.24 19.87 -14.98
C LYS A 277 1.13 18.70 -14.58
N ASP A 278 0.79 17.47 -14.96
CA ASP A 278 1.62 16.31 -14.67
C ASP A 278 2.87 16.32 -15.57
N ASP A 279 3.99 16.75 -14.99
CA ASP A 279 5.29 16.84 -15.66
C ASP A 279 5.86 15.47 -16.07
N ARG A 280 5.25 14.36 -15.64
CA ARG A 280 5.60 13.01 -16.06
C ARG A 280 5.03 12.64 -17.43
N GLN A 281 3.99 13.33 -17.92
CA GLN A 281 3.28 12.99 -19.18
C GLN A 281 4.18 12.97 -20.41
N LYS A 282 5.31 13.68 -20.39
CA LYS A 282 6.32 13.60 -21.45
C LYS A 282 6.95 12.22 -21.60
N TYR A 283 6.85 11.35 -20.58
CA TYR A 283 7.46 10.01 -20.56
C TYR A 283 6.51 8.85 -20.86
N PHE A 284 5.21 9.13 -21.05
CA PHE A 284 4.22 8.07 -21.30
C PHE A 284 3.16 8.46 -22.33
N HIS A 285 2.44 7.46 -22.82
CA HIS A 285 1.34 7.61 -23.77
C HIS A 285 0.01 7.45 -23.05
N VAL A 286 -0.78 8.52 -23.03
CA VAL A 286 -2.10 8.50 -22.38
C VAL A 286 -3.13 7.89 -23.34
N PHE A 287 -4.03 7.07 -22.81
CA PHE A 287 -5.22 6.61 -23.49
C PHE A 287 -6.43 6.66 -22.55
N HIS A 288 -7.61 6.84 -23.15
CA HIS A 288 -8.89 7.01 -22.45
C HIS A 288 -9.90 5.91 -22.79
N ASN A 289 -9.67 5.16 -23.88
CA ASN A 289 -10.58 4.14 -24.38
C ASN A 289 -9.83 3.03 -25.13
N VAL A 290 -10.56 1.96 -25.47
CA VAL A 290 -10.00 0.78 -26.15
C VAL A 290 -9.48 1.09 -27.56
N GLN A 291 -10.07 2.04 -28.27
CA GLN A 291 -9.65 2.43 -29.63
C GLN A 291 -8.27 3.10 -29.59
N GLN A 292 -8.06 4.00 -28.63
CA GLN A 292 -6.77 4.65 -28.41
C GLN A 292 -5.70 3.64 -27.95
N LEU A 293 -6.02 2.75 -27.02
CA LEU A 293 -5.12 1.66 -26.61
C LEU A 293 -4.73 0.79 -27.80
N THR A 294 -5.70 0.42 -28.65
CA THR A 294 -5.46 -0.39 -29.85
C THR A 294 -4.52 0.31 -30.81
N LYS A 295 -4.76 1.60 -31.11
CA LYS A 295 -3.90 2.39 -31.98
C LYS A 295 -2.47 2.54 -31.46
N LEU A 296 -2.30 2.71 -30.14
CA LEU A 296 -0.96 2.78 -29.53
C LEU A 296 -0.20 1.47 -29.72
N LEU A 297 -0.88 0.33 -29.55
CA LEU A 297 -0.29 -1.00 -29.73
C LEU A 297 0.02 -1.29 -31.19
N GLU A 298 -0.86 -0.95 -32.12
CA GLU A 298 -0.60 -1.07 -33.57
C GLU A 298 0.66 -0.32 -33.97
N ARG A 299 0.82 0.92 -33.49
CA ARG A 299 2.04 1.70 -33.70
C ARG A 299 3.27 1.07 -33.05
N TYR A 300 3.13 0.49 -31.86
CA TYR A 300 4.23 -0.21 -31.19
C TYR A 300 4.71 -1.40 -32.03
N PHE A 301 3.80 -2.25 -32.52
CA PHE A 301 4.14 -3.38 -33.37
C PHE A 301 4.67 -2.99 -34.75
N ALA A 302 4.26 -1.83 -35.27
CA ALA A 302 4.82 -1.25 -36.49
C ALA A 302 6.20 -0.60 -36.30
N GLY A 303 6.68 -0.45 -35.06
CA GLY A 303 7.92 0.29 -34.76
C GLY A 303 7.79 1.81 -34.90
N GLU A 304 6.55 2.34 -34.90
CA GLU A 304 6.21 3.75 -35.11
C GLU A 304 5.82 4.47 -33.82
N LEU A 305 5.69 3.75 -32.71
CA LEU A 305 5.42 4.34 -31.41
C LEU A 305 6.73 4.89 -30.83
N GLU A 306 6.79 6.19 -30.61
CA GLU A 306 7.91 6.84 -29.95
C GLU A 306 8.19 6.22 -28.57
N CYS A 307 9.45 5.93 -28.29
CA CYS A 307 9.89 5.53 -26.95
C CYS A 307 10.19 6.77 -26.12
N LYS A 308 9.26 7.17 -25.27
CA LYS A 308 9.36 8.41 -24.50
C LYS A 308 10.32 8.34 -23.30
N THR A 309 10.88 7.17 -22.99
CA THR A 309 11.67 6.93 -21.77
C THR A 309 13.19 7.01 -21.95
N GLU A 310 13.71 7.38 -23.13
CA GLU A 310 15.15 7.41 -23.41
C GLU A 310 15.98 8.29 -22.45
N ASN A 311 15.37 9.32 -21.85
CA ASN A 311 16.00 10.21 -20.88
C ASN A 311 15.24 10.27 -19.55
N SER A 312 14.42 9.25 -19.26
CA SER A 312 13.56 9.28 -18.06
C SER A 312 14.34 9.14 -16.76
N HIS A 313 15.49 8.46 -16.78
CA HIS A 313 16.31 8.24 -15.60
C HIS A 313 16.79 9.56 -14.98
N GLN A 314 17.18 10.54 -15.80
CA GLN A 314 17.58 11.86 -15.30
C GLN A 314 16.43 12.55 -14.54
N PHE A 315 15.20 12.39 -15.03
CA PHE A 315 14.03 12.95 -14.35
C PHE A 315 13.69 12.21 -13.06
N PHE A 316 13.89 10.90 -13.00
CA PHE A 316 13.81 10.18 -11.73
C PHE A 316 14.79 10.79 -10.72
N LEU A 317 16.05 11.03 -11.13
CA LEU A 317 17.10 11.59 -10.29
C LEU A 317 16.89 13.06 -9.89
N GLU A 318 16.09 13.82 -10.64
CA GLU A 318 15.66 15.17 -10.23
C GLU A 318 14.76 15.13 -8.99
N LYS A 319 14.04 14.03 -8.76
CA LYS A 319 13.07 13.88 -7.67
C LYS A 319 13.61 13.03 -6.52
N TYR A 320 14.44 12.04 -6.81
CA TYR A 320 15.00 11.09 -5.84
C TYR A 320 16.50 10.92 -6.00
N GLU A 321 17.19 10.53 -4.94
CA GLU A 321 18.59 10.11 -5.03
C GLU A 321 18.71 8.77 -5.79
N GLU A 322 19.89 8.51 -6.37
CA GLU A 322 20.19 7.20 -6.97
C GLU A 322 19.99 6.11 -5.89
N PRO A 323 19.11 5.13 -6.12
CA PRO A 323 18.96 4.03 -5.19
C PRO A 323 20.26 3.24 -5.14
N ASP A 324 20.70 2.85 -3.95
CA ASP A 324 21.89 2.02 -3.73
C ASP A 324 21.60 0.86 -2.76
N GLY A 325 20.34 0.73 -2.33
CA GLY A 325 19.93 -0.24 -1.34
C GLY A 325 20.18 0.20 0.09
N LYS A 326 20.59 1.45 0.34
CA LYS A 326 20.82 2.01 1.69
C LYS A 326 19.82 3.10 2.04
N GLU A 327 18.66 3.13 1.39
CA GLU A 327 17.65 4.16 1.60
C GLU A 327 17.12 4.16 3.04
N ILE A 328 16.95 2.99 3.67
CA ILE A 328 16.52 2.88 5.06
C ILE A 328 17.59 3.38 6.03
N GLU A 329 18.86 3.07 5.78
CA GLU A 329 20.00 3.55 6.56
C GLU A 329 20.08 5.08 6.53
N ARG A 330 20.02 5.66 5.32
CA ARG A 330 20.00 7.12 5.13
C ARG A 330 18.81 7.75 5.83
N LEU A 331 17.64 7.14 5.74
CA LEU A 331 16.45 7.60 6.46
C LEU A 331 16.67 7.54 7.98
N ALA A 332 17.20 6.43 8.51
CA ALA A 332 17.48 6.26 9.92
C ALA A 332 18.48 7.30 10.46
N ASP A 333 19.48 7.66 9.66
CA ASP A 333 20.46 8.69 9.99
C ASP A 333 19.81 10.09 10.01
N VAL A 334 19.05 10.44 8.96
CA VAL A 334 18.33 11.73 8.88
C VAL A 334 17.32 11.88 10.01
N ARG A 335 16.64 10.79 10.38
CA ARG A 335 15.67 10.75 11.47
C ARG A 335 16.29 10.48 12.85
N GLN A 336 17.62 10.30 12.91
CA GLN A 336 18.37 10.06 14.16
C GLN A 336 17.87 8.84 14.95
N TRP A 337 17.36 7.82 14.26
CA TRP A 337 16.85 6.59 14.87
C TRP A 337 17.92 5.76 15.60
N MET A 338 19.19 6.09 15.38
CA MET A 338 20.34 5.40 15.96
C MET A 338 21.04 6.18 17.11
N MET A 339 20.61 7.40 17.44
CA MET A 339 21.27 8.21 18.49
C MET A 339 20.99 7.70 19.91
N ASN A 340 22.02 7.56 20.75
CA ASN A 340 21.94 7.07 22.14
C ASN A 340 21.31 8.12 23.09
N GLN A 341 19.99 8.35 23.02
CA GLN A 341 19.37 9.45 23.77
C GLN A 341 18.17 9.12 24.67
N LEU A 342 17.96 7.86 25.08
CA LEU A 342 16.88 7.57 26.03
C LEU A 342 17.40 6.81 27.24
N ASP A 343 17.33 7.45 28.41
CA ASP A 343 17.12 6.75 29.68
C ASP A 343 15.75 6.06 29.58
N LEU A 344 15.74 4.80 29.13
CA LEU A 344 14.55 3.96 29.08
C LEU A 344 14.08 3.51 30.48
N ASP A 345 14.67 4.07 31.55
CA ASP A 345 14.35 3.85 32.97
C ASP A 345 12.95 4.34 33.39
N GLN A 346 12.12 4.83 32.46
CA GLN A 346 10.74 5.13 32.75
C GLN A 346 9.92 3.84 32.87
N ASN A 347 9.30 3.62 34.04
CA ASN A 347 8.30 2.57 34.22
C ASN A 347 7.17 2.73 33.19
N PHE A 348 7.13 1.83 32.21
CA PHE A 348 6.04 1.75 31.24
C PHE A 348 4.77 1.27 31.92
N ASP A 349 3.74 2.12 31.93
CA ASP A 349 2.42 1.82 32.49
C ASP A 349 1.43 1.55 31.36
N ALA A 350 1.21 0.26 31.07
CA ALA A 350 0.30 -0.17 30.02
C ALA A 350 -1.14 0.29 30.28
N GLU A 351 -1.60 0.31 31.53
CA GLU A 351 -2.98 0.70 31.86
C GLU A 351 -3.20 2.20 31.65
N LYS A 352 -2.21 3.03 32.00
CA LYS A 352 -2.23 4.46 31.68
C LYS A 352 -2.32 4.69 30.17
N VAL A 353 -1.58 3.92 29.37
CA VAL A 353 -1.64 4.02 27.90
C VAL A 353 -3.03 3.64 27.38
N LYS A 354 -3.60 2.52 27.86
CA LYS A 354 -4.96 2.09 27.47
C LYS A 354 -5.99 3.16 27.79
N GLN A 355 -5.91 3.77 28.98
CA GLN A 355 -6.83 4.83 29.36
C GLN A 355 -6.68 6.04 28.43
N GLY A 356 -5.45 6.46 28.13
CA GLY A 356 -5.20 7.56 27.20
C GLY A 356 -5.76 7.33 25.79
N VAL A 357 -5.70 6.09 25.28
CA VAL A 357 -6.35 5.71 24.02
C VAL A 357 -7.87 5.77 24.16
N LYS A 358 -8.44 5.19 25.23
CA LYS A 358 -9.89 5.22 25.48
C LYS A 358 -10.41 6.66 25.51
N ASP A 359 -9.80 7.54 26.30
CA ASP A 359 -10.21 8.93 26.44
C ASP A 359 -10.22 9.68 25.10
N GLN A 360 -9.25 9.38 24.23
CA GLN A 360 -9.12 10.05 22.95
C GLN A 360 -10.11 9.54 21.88
N PHE A 361 -10.48 8.26 21.91
CA PHE A 361 -11.24 7.61 20.83
C PHE A 361 -12.69 7.24 21.21
N GLN A 362 -13.03 7.11 22.49
CA GLN A 362 -14.38 6.74 22.94
C GLN A 362 -15.43 7.83 22.69
N SER A 363 -15.06 9.11 22.72
CA SER A 363 -15.98 10.23 22.43
C SER A 363 -16.34 10.35 20.94
N SER A 364 -15.71 9.56 20.07
CA SER A 364 -15.87 9.61 18.61
C SER A 364 -15.82 8.21 18.00
N LEU A 365 -16.63 7.29 18.55
CA LEU A 365 -16.84 5.93 18.04
C LEU A 365 -17.55 5.96 16.69
N THR A 366 -16.79 6.30 15.66
CA THR A 366 -17.18 6.11 14.25
C THR A 366 -16.76 4.72 13.80
N GLN A 367 -17.35 4.24 12.72
CA GLN A 367 -16.93 3.00 12.08
C GLN A 367 -15.42 3.00 11.77
N MET A 368 -14.90 4.12 11.26
CA MET A 368 -13.46 4.28 10.97
C MET A 368 -12.59 4.25 12.22
N THR A 369 -13.10 4.74 13.36
CA THR A 369 -12.42 4.62 14.66
C THR A 369 -12.29 3.15 15.06
N LEU A 370 -13.36 2.35 14.91
CA LEU A 370 -13.33 0.90 15.19
C LEU A 370 -12.33 0.17 14.29
N TYR A 371 -12.26 0.53 13.01
CA TYR A 371 -11.24 0.01 12.09
C TYR A 371 -9.81 0.34 12.55
N ALA A 372 -9.56 1.60 12.92
CA ALA A 372 -8.23 2.05 13.34
C ALA A 372 -7.75 1.37 14.64
N LEU A 373 -8.66 1.13 15.59
CA LEU A 373 -8.38 0.40 16.84
C LEU A 373 -8.17 -1.10 16.61
N GLY A 374 -8.80 -1.68 15.59
CA GLY A 374 -8.54 -3.05 15.15
C GLY A 374 -8.99 -4.16 16.10
N GLU A 375 -9.74 -3.82 17.14
CA GLU A 375 -10.22 -4.76 18.16
C GLU A 375 -11.33 -5.68 17.66
N HIS A 376 -11.99 -5.31 16.56
CA HIS A 376 -13.21 -5.92 16.05
C HIS A 376 -13.01 -6.53 14.65
N THR A 377 -13.73 -7.61 14.37
CA THR A 377 -13.89 -8.16 13.01
C THR A 377 -14.83 -7.28 12.19
N THR A 378 -14.81 -7.43 10.86
CA THR A 378 -15.74 -6.69 9.98
C THR A 378 -17.21 -6.90 10.38
N ALA A 379 -17.59 -8.13 10.73
CA ALA A 379 -18.95 -8.45 11.18
C ALA A 379 -19.32 -7.72 12.48
N GLN A 380 -18.38 -7.66 13.44
CA GLN A 380 -18.61 -6.95 14.71
C GLN A 380 -18.72 -5.44 14.52
N ILE A 381 -17.87 -4.85 13.68
CA ILE A 381 -17.94 -3.41 13.35
C ILE A 381 -19.30 -3.08 12.72
N HIS A 382 -19.78 -3.93 11.82
CA HIS A 382 -21.09 -3.75 11.20
C HIS A 382 -22.21 -3.76 12.25
N ILE A 383 -22.24 -4.75 13.14
CA ILE A 383 -23.22 -4.83 14.22
C ILE A 383 -23.16 -3.58 15.11
N LEU A 384 -21.97 -3.12 15.49
CA LEU A 384 -21.81 -1.95 16.36
C LEU A 384 -22.24 -0.63 15.72
N CYS A 385 -22.17 -0.50 14.39
CA CYS A 385 -22.51 0.73 13.68
C CYS A 385 -23.94 0.76 13.13
N TYR A 386 -24.54 -0.40 12.89
CA TYR A 386 -25.85 -0.51 12.22
C TYR A 386 -26.89 -1.31 13.00
N GLY A 387 -26.51 -2.01 14.09
CA GLY A 387 -27.45 -2.80 14.90
C GLY A 387 -28.60 -1.99 15.50
N ASP A 388 -28.33 -0.75 15.94
CA ASP A 388 -29.38 0.14 16.46
C ASP A 388 -30.31 0.68 15.35
N ILE A 389 -29.84 0.76 14.10
CA ILE A 389 -30.67 1.22 12.97
C ILE A 389 -31.66 0.13 12.57
N ASP A 390 -31.24 -1.13 12.57
CA ASP A 390 -32.13 -2.25 12.30
C ASP A 390 -33.18 -2.42 13.41
N ASP A 391 -32.82 -2.24 14.68
CA ASP A 391 -33.78 -2.27 15.79
C ASP A 391 -34.78 -1.10 15.74
N VAL A 392 -34.33 0.11 15.43
CA VAL A 392 -35.22 1.28 15.25
C VAL A 392 -36.10 1.15 14.02
N PHE A 393 -35.58 0.60 12.91
CA PHE A 393 -36.34 0.38 11.69
C PHE A 393 -37.36 -0.76 11.85
N HIS A 394 -37.01 -1.85 12.55
CA HIS A 394 -37.95 -2.91 12.94
C HIS A 394 -39.03 -2.39 13.88
N THR A 395 -38.67 -1.57 14.87
CA THR A 395 -39.65 -0.92 15.75
C THR A 395 -40.58 0.03 14.97
N LEU A 396 -40.06 0.76 13.98
CA LEU A 396 -40.87 1.61 13.08
C LEU A 396 -41.80 0.79 12.18
N LEU A 397 -41.34 -0.34 11.64
CA LEU A 397 -42.16 -1.26 10.83
C LEU A 397 -43.26 -1.95 11.65
N GLU A 398 -42.96 -2.33 12.89
CA GLU A 398 -43.96 -2.87 13.83
C GLU A 398 -45.03 -1.83 14.18
N ASN A 399 -44.64 -0.56 14.40
CA ASN A 399 -45.59 0.52 14.64
C ASN A 399 -46.42 0.92 13.40
N ILE A 400 -45.90 0.71 12.18
CA ILE A 400 -46.67 0.91 10.93
C ILE A 400 -47.73 -0.19 10.75
N ALA A 401 -47.52 -1.39 11.29
CA ALA A 401 -48.53 -2.45 11.28
C ALA A 401 -49.68 -2.24 12.29
N GLU A 402 -49.53 -1.29 13.22
CA GLU A 402 -50.54 -0.89 14.20
C GLU A 402 -51.39 0.34 13.78
N LEU A 403 -51.07 0.98 12.65
CA LEU A 403 -51.85 2.04 11.99
C LEU A 403 -52.70 1.48 10.85
#